data_AF-A0A2N2LT54-F1
#
_entry.id   AF-A0A2N2LT54-F1
#
_cell.length_a   1.000
_cell.length_b   1.000
_cell.length_c   1.000
_cell.angle_alpha   90.00
_cell.angle_beta   90.00
_cell.angle_gamma   90.00
#
_symmetry.space_group_name_H-M   'P 1'
#
loop_
_entity.id
_entity.type
_entity.pdbx_description
1 polymer ?
#
loop_
_entity_poly.entity_id
_entity_poly.type
_entity_poly.pdbx_seq_one_letter_code
_entity_poly.pdbx_strand_id
1 'polypeptide(L)' 'MILQSDVEQNEIIVCPDCGVDLEVINLDPITINLAPMEEEDWGE' A
#
# COMPACT_ATOMS: atom_id res chain seq x y z
N MET A 1 5.14 10.25 9.11
CA MET A 1 5.08 9.00 8.32
C MET A 1 6.50 8.60 7.96
N ILE A 2 7.04 7.55 8.58
CA ILE A 2 8.31 6.93 8.20
C ILE A 2 7.92 5.62 7.51
N LEU A 3 8.15 5.52 6.21
CA LEU A 3 8.03 4.24 5.50
C LEU A 3 9.25 3.40 5.91
N GLN A 4 9.04 2.12 6.20
CA GLN A 4 10.15 1.23 6.48
C GLN A 4 11.10 1.24 5.27
N SER A 5 12.40 1.15 5.52
CA SER A 5 13.46 1.30 4.52
C SER A 5 13.49 0.19 3.45
N ASP A 6 12.52 -0.72 3.45
CA ASP A 6 12.43 -1.90 2.61
C ASP A 6 11.04 -2.03 1.97
N VAL A 7 10.34 -0.91 1.73
CA VAL A 7 9.05 -0.99 1.02
C VAL A 7 9.24 -1.42 -0.44
N GLU A 8 8.43 -2.35 -0.89
CA GLU A 8 8.42 -2.87 -2.26
C GLU A 8 7.28 -2.24 -3.07
N GLN A 9 7.47 -2.12 -4.39
CA GLN A 9 6.38 -1.70 -5.26
C GLN A 9 5.28 -2.78 -5.25
N ASN A 10 4.02 -2.36 -5.23
CA ASN A 10 2.83 -3.21 -5.04
C ASN A 10 2.71 -3.83 -3.64
N GLU A 11 3.52 -3.39 -2.68
CA GLU A 11 3.31 -3.74 -1.27
C GLU A 11 2.09 -3.00 -0.70
N ILE A 12 1.27 -3.72 0.07
CA ILE A 12 0.17 -3.17 0.85
C ILE A 12 0.65 -2.90 2.28
N ILE A 13 0.51 -1.65 2.71
CA ILE A 13 0.85 -1.19 4.06
C ILE A 13 -0.37 -0.58 4.74
N VAL A 14 -0.49 -0.77 6.06
CA VAL A 14 -1.56 -0.15 6.84
C VAL A 14 -1.09 1.21 7.34
N CYS A 15 -1.89 2.26 7.09
CA CYS A 15 -1.58 3.58 7.63
C CYS A 15 -1.70 3.59 9.15
N PRO A 16 -0.64 3.90 9.92
CA PRO A 16 -0.71 3.88 11.38
C PRO A 16 -1.60 4.98 11.97
N ASP A 17 -1.89 6.03 11.21
CA ASP A 17 -2.66 7.19 11.68
C ASP A 17 -4.17 7.04 11.45
N CYS A 18 -4.59 6.39 10.35
CA CYS A 18 -6.00 6.25 9.99
C CYS A 18 -6.47 4.81 9.79
N GLY A 19 -5.57 3.83 9.77
CA GLY A 19 -5.90 2.40 9.66
C GLY A 19 -6.40 1.97 8.28
N VAL A 20 -6.27 2.80 7.24
CA VAL A 20 -6.62 2.39 5.87
C VAL A 20 -5.46 1.66 5.22
N ASP A 21 -5.80 0.76 4.30
CA ASP A 21 -4.82 0.06 3.47
C ASP A 21 -4.35 0.95 2.33
N LEU A 22 -3.03 1.03 2.16
CA LEU A 22 -2.36 1.81 1.15
C LEU A 22 -1.44 0.91 0.33
N GLU A 23 -1.38 1.12 -0.99
CA GLU A 23 -0.47 0.43 -1.88
C GLU A 23 0.68 1.34 -2.30
N VAL A 24 1.90 0.81 -2.33
CA VAL A 24 3.09 1.49 -2.88
C VAL A 24 3.07 1.43 -4.40
N ILE A 25 2.76 2.56 -5.05
CA ILE A 25 2.63 2.64 -6.51
C ILE A 25 3.91 3.12 -7.21
N ASN A 26 4.88 3.67 -6.47
CA ASN A 26 6.20 4.06 -6.98
C ASN A 26 7.23 4.08 -5.84
N LEU A 27 8.50 3.84 -6.17
CA LEU A 27 9.64 3.85 -5.23
C LEU A 27 10.55 5.07 -5.39
N ASP A 28 10.51 5.78 -6.53
CA ASP A 28 11.34 6.96 -6.79
C ASP A 28 10.57 8.05 -7.58
N PRO A 29 9.99 9.06 -6.91
CA PRO A 29 9.84 9.18 -5.46
C PRO A 29 8.81 8.19 -4.91
N ILE A 30 8.95 7.82 -3.63
CA ILE A 30 7.98 6.93 -2.99
C ILE A 30 6.59 7.57 -3.03
N THR A 31 5.64 6.86 -3.64
CA THR A 31 4.26 7.30 -3.80
C THR A 31 3.34 6.17 -3.37
N ILE A 32 2.32 6.51 -2.59
CA ILE A 32 1.32 5.57 -2.09
C ILE A 32 -0.08 6.04 -2.47
N ASN A 33 -0.99 5.10 -2.68
CA ASN A 33 -2.40 5.36 -2.94
C ASN A 33 -3.27 4.44 -2.08
N LEU A 34 -4.59 4.67 -2.02
CA LEU A 34 -5.50 3.70 -1.44
C LEU A 34 -5.31 2.35 -2.13
N ALA A 35 -5.15 1.29 -1.33
CA ALA A 35 -5.15 -0.05 -1.85
C ALA A 35 -6.47 -0.31 -2.59
N PRO A 36 -6.46 -1.07 -3.70
CA PRO A 36 -7.68 -1.48 -4.35
C PRO A 36 -8.54 -2.25 -3.33
N MET A 37 -9.85 -2.01 -3.34
CA MET A 37 -10.77 -2.87 -2.60
C MET A 37 -10.63 -4.27 -3.21
N GLU A 38 -10.47 -5.29 -2.36
CA GLU A 38 -10.59 -6.66 -2.81
C GLU A 38 -11.97 -6.80 -3.48
N GLU A 39 -11.99 -6.94 -4.80
CA GLU A 39 -13.16 -7.46 -5.49
C GLU A 39 -13.39 -8.88 -4.93
N GLU A 40 -14.64 -9.34 -4.81
CA GLU A 40 -14.94 -10.66 -4.23
C GLU A 40 -14.52 -11.82 -5.18
N ASP A 41 -13.30 -11.77 -5.72
CA ASP A 41 -12.70 -12.73 -6.64
C ASP A 41 -11.15 -12.72 -6.57
N TRP A 42 -10.56 -12.28 -5.45
CA TRP A 42 -9.11 -12.43 -5.19
C TRP A 42 -8.78 -13.89 -4.80
N GLY A 43 -9.34 -14.87 -5.52
CA GLY A 43 -9.20 -16.28 -5.16
C GLY A 43 -9.97 -17.34 -5.96
N GLU A 44 -10.56 -17.08 -7.13
CA GLU A 44 -10.91 -18.16 -8.09
C GLU A 44 -9.76 -18.54 -9.04
#